data_AF-A0A1P8K5T9-F1
#
_entry.id   AF-A0A1P8K5T9-F1
#
_cell.length_a   1.000
_cell.length_b   1.000
_cell.length_c   1.000
_cell.angle_alpha   90.00
_cell.angle_beta   90.00
_cell.angle_gamma   90.00
#
_symmetry.space_group_name_H-M   'P 1'
#
loop_
_entity.id
_entity.type
_entity.pdbx_description
1 polymer ?
#
loop_
_entity_poly.entity_id
_entity_poly.type
_entity_poly.pdbx_seq_one_letter_code
_entity_poly.pdbx_strand_id
1 'polypeptide(L)'
;MTQATTTIVNKLGLHARASAKLTKLAGSFPCEVWMVRGERRVNAKSIMGVMMLAAGLGSEVLLETTGDREQEAMDALLALIADKFGEGE
;
A
#
# COMPACT_ATOMS: atom_id res chain seq x y z
N MET A 1 -2.13 6.67 15.41
CA MET A 1 -1.19 6.29 14.35
C MET A 1 -0.92 4.80 14.47
N THR A 2 -1.13 4.07 13.38
CA THR A 2 -0.93 2.62 13.26
C THR A 2 0.13 2.34 12.20
N GLN A 3 0.98 1.34 12.45
CA GLN A 3 2.06 0.95 11.56
C GLN A 3 2.09 -0.57 11.40
N ALA A 4 2.33 -1.05 10.19
CA ALA A 4 2.50 -2.48 9.93
C ALA A 4 3.45 -2.72 8.77
N THR A 5 4.33 -3.70 8.92
CA THR A 5 5.21 -4.16 7.85
C THR A 5 4.54 -5.31 7.09
N THR A 6 4.64 -5.28 5.77
CA THR A 6 4.11 -6.35 4.90
C THR A 6 5.00 -6.54 3.67
N THR A 7 4.84 -7.68 3.02
CA THR A 7 5.58 -8.05 1.81
C THR A 7 4.70 -7.94 0.58
N ILE A 8 5.21 -7.35 -0.49
CA ILE A 8 4.54 -7.35 -1.79
C ILE A 8 4.63 -8.76 -2.39
N VAL A 9 3.49 -9.40 -2.60
CA VAL A 9 3.40 -10.84 -2.96
C VAL A 9 2.84 -11.13 -4.35
N ASN A 10 2.34 -10.11 -5.07
CA ASN A 10 1.91 -10.29 -6.46
C ASN A 10 3.10 -10.26 -7.43
N LYS A 11 3.01 -11.02 -8.52
CA LYS A 11 4.14 -11.28 -9.43
C LYS A 11 4.86 -10.03 -9.97
N LEU A 12 4.11 -8.99 -10.31
CA LEU A 12 4.64 -7.77 -10.94
C LEU A 12 4.89 -6.63 -9.95
N GLY A 13 4.60 -6.84 -8.66
CA GLY A 13 4.68 -5.81 -7.62
C GLY A 13 3.73 -4.63 -7.84
N LEU A 14 4.14 -3.44 -7.38
CA LEU A 14 3.39 -2.19 -7.49
C LEU A 14 3.47 -1.58 -8.91
N HIS A 15 2.99 -2.32 -9.91
CA HIS A 15 2.76 -1.80 -11.27
C HIS A 15 1.52 -0.88 -11.31
N ALA A 16 1.14 -0.43 -12.51
CA ALA A 16 0.03 0.50 -12.70
C ALA A 16 -1.31 -0.01 -12.12
N ARG A 17 -1.66 -1.29 -12.28
CA ARG A 17 -2.96 -1.83 -11.84
C ARG A 17 -3.02 -2.01 -10.32
N ALA A 18 -1.98 -2.58 -9.72
CA ALA A 18 -1.86 -2.78 -8.28
C ALA A 18 -1.81 -1.43 -7.57
N SER A 19 -1.01 -0.49 -8.11
CA SER A 19 -0.94 0.89 -7.59
C SER A 19 -2.28 1.59 -7.67
N ALA A 20 -3.03 1.46 -8.77
CA ALA A 20 -4.36 2.05 -8.88
C ALA A 20 -5.36 1.49 -7.85
N LYS A 21 -5.34 0.16 -7.62
CA LYS A 21 -6.18 -0.47 -6.58
C LYS A 21 -5.81 0.02 -5.18
N LEU A 22 -4.51 0.02 -4.85
CA LEU A 22 -4.00 0.48 -3.56
C LEU A 22 -4.35 1.95 -3.32
N THR A 23 -4.07 2.82 -4.29
CA THR A 23 -4.35 4.25 -4.18
C THR A 23 -5.85 4.53 -4.07
N LYS A 24 -6.69 3.82 -4.83
CA LYS A 24 -8.14 3.96 -4.72
C LYS A 24 -8.64 3.57 -3.33
N LEU A 25 -8.14 2.45 -2.78
CA LEU A 25 -8.52 1.98 -1.44
C LEU A 25 -8.00 2.92 -0.36
N ALA A 26 -6.73 3.33 -0.40
CA ALA A 26 -6.18 4.31 0.53
C ALA A 26 -6.97 5.64 0.49
N GLY A 27 -7.36 6.07 -0.71
CA GLY A 27 -8.13 7.29 -0.93
C GLY A 27 -9.55 7.27 -0.34
N SER A 28 -10.13 6.10 -0.09
CA SER A 28 -11.49 6.00 0.46
C SER A 28 -11.58 6.20 1.98
N PHE A 29 -10.44 6.27 2.68
CA PHE A 29 -10.40 6.44 4.13
C PHE A 29 -10.10 7.89 4.55
N PRO A 30 -10.71 8.39 5.64
CA PRO A 30 -10.50 9.73 6.17
C PRO A 30 -9.23 9.86 7.04
N CYS A 31 -8.18 9.11 6.74
CA CYS A 31 -6.87 9.20 7.38
C CYS A 31 -5.76 9.46 6.35
N GLU A 32 -4.59 9.88 6.81
CA GLU A 32 -3.39 9.81 6.00
C GLU A 32 -2.93 8.35 5.85
N VAL A 33 -2.37 8.02 4.69
CA VAL A 33 -1.81 6.69 4.40
C VAL A 33 -0.48 6.87 3.70
N TRP A 34 0.57 6.32 4.32
CA TRP A 34 1.95 6.41 3.83
C TRP A 34 2.53 5.01 3.63
N MET A 35 3.41 4.89 2.65
CA MET A 35 4.20 3.68 2.39
C MET A 35 5.68 4.02 2.42
N VAL A 36 6.47 3.19 3.11
CA VAL A 36 7.91 3.34 3.23
C VAL A 36 8.62 2.09 2.71
N ARG A 37 9.68 2.30 1.93
CA ARG A 37 10.61 1.25 1.49
C ARG A 37 12.02 1.80 1.48
N GLY A 38 12.88 1.28 2.36
CA GLY A 38 14.19 1.88 2.61
C GLY A 38 14.04 3.34 3.05
N GLU A 39 14.72 4.26 2.38
CA GLU A 39 14.67 5.69 2.68
C GLU A 39 13.49 6.42 2.01
N ARG A 40 12.73 5.74 1.15
CA ARG A 40 11.66 6.38 0.37
C ARG A 40 10.34 6.24 1.10
N ARG A 41 9.72 7.38 1.40
CA ARG A 41 8.37 7.49 1.97
C ARG A 41 7.45 8.19 0.97
N VAL A 42 6.33 7.57 0.64
CA VAL A 42 5.38 8.08 -0.38
C VAL A 42 3.95 8.09 0.16
N ASN A 43 3.15 9.05 -0.32
CA ASN A 43 1.73 9.09 -0.03
C ASN A 43 1.03 7.98 -0.82
N ALA A 44 0.41 7.03 -0.13
CA ALA A 44 -0.26 5.88 -0.73
C ALA A 44 -1.50 6.28 -1.55
N LYS A 45 -2.05 7.49 -1.30
CA LYS A 45 -3.15 8.08 -2.06
C LYS A 45 -2.69 8.73 -3.38
N SER A 46 -1.39 8.71 -3.70
CA SER A 46 -0.86 9.19 -4.97
C SER A 46 -0.33 8.01 -5.79
N ILE A 47 -1.00 7.70 -6.90
CA ILE A 47 -0.61 6.61 -7.80
C ILE A 47 0.83 6.76 -8.30
N MET A 48 1.23 8.00 -8.63
CA MET A 48 2.60 8.29 -9.06
C MET A 48 3.61 8.00 -7.94
N GLY A 49 3.29 8.36 -6.70
CA GLY A 49 4.13 8.07 -5.54
C GLY A 49 4.31 6.56 -5.32
N VAL A 50 3.20 5.81 -5.36
CA VAL A 50 3.19 4.36 -5.18
C VAL A 50 3.98 3.65 -6.29
N MET A 51 3.78 4.01 -7.56
CA MET A 51 4.55 3.44 -8.67
C MET A 51 6.04 3.76 -8.56
N MET A 52 6.39 4.99 -8.15
CA MET A 52 7.78 5.41 -7.97
C MET A 52 8.47 4.67 -6.82
N LEU A 53 7.75 4.15 -5.82
CA LEU A 53 8.32 3.34 -4.73
C LEU A 53 9.03 2.08 -5.26
N ALA A 54 8.64 1.61 -6.45
CA ALA A 54 9.25 0.50 -7.18
C ALA A 54 9.37 -0.77 -6.33
N ALA A 55 8.35 -1.06 -5.52
CA ALA A 55 8.29 -2.27 -4.70
C ALA A 55 7.84 -3.45 -5.57
N GLY A 56 8.80 -4.30 -5.94
CA GLY A 56 8.57 -5.55 -6.65
C GLY A 56 8.19 -6.70 -5.71
N LEU A 57 7.90 -7.87 -6.29
CA LEU A 57 7.71 -9.12 -5.55
C LEU A 57 8.82 -9.34 -4.50
N GLY A 58 8.44 -9.69 -3.28
CA GLY A 58 9.34 -9.91 -2.16
C GLY A 58 9.85 -8.63 -1.49
N SER A 59 9.48 -7.44 -1.99
CA SER A 59 9.83 -6.20 -1.31
C SER A 59 9.04 -6.07 -0.01
N GLU A 60 9.76 -5.83 1.08
CA GLU A 60 9.16 -5.40 2.33
C GLU A 60 8.83 -3.91 2.27
N VAL A 61 7.63 -3.55 2.73
CA VAL A 61 7.15 -2.17 2.85
C VAL A 61 6.52 -1.95 4.21
N LEU A 62 6.72 -0.77 4.77
CA LEU A 62 6.03 -0.31 5.97
C LEU A 62 4.83 0.55 5.56
N LEU A 63 3.65 0.19 6.04
CA LEU A 63 2.46 1.01 5.96
C LEU A 63 2.32 1.85 7.24
N GLU A 64 1.92 3.09 7.07
CA GLU A 64 1.58 4.00 8.18
C GLU A 64 0.22 4.63 7.92
N THR A 65 -0.69 4.53 8.88
CA THR A 65 -1.99 5.18 8.83
C THR A 65 -2.15 6.10 10.03
N THR A 66 -2.62 7.32 9.80
CA THR A 66 -2.79 8.32 10.85
C THR A 66 -4.07 9.12 10.64
N GLY A 67 -4.98 9.08 11.61
CA GLY A 67 -6.22 9.86 11.59
C GLY A 67 -7.47 9.01 11.79
N ASP A 68 -8.60 9.50 11.29
CA ASP A 68 -9.89 8.84 11.49
C ASP A 68 -9.98 7.52 10.71
N ARG A 69 -10.46 6.46 11.36
CA ARG A 69 -10.53 5.09 10.82
C ARG A 69 -9.18 4.52 10.36
N GLU A 70 -8.08 4.94 10.99
CA GLU A 70 -6.72 4.50 10.62
C GLU A 70 -6.50 2.99 10.72
N GLN A 71 -7.13 2.31 11.70
CA GLN A 71 -7.02 0.85 11.85
C GLN A 71 -7.79 0.12 10.74
N GLU A 72 -9.02 0.56 10.42
CA GLU A 72 -9.79 -0.01 9.32
C GLU A 72 -9.07 0.17 7.97
N ALA A 73 -8.42 1.32 7.76
CA ALA A 73 -7.59 1.56 6.59
C ALA A 73 -6.40 0.60 6.53
N MET A 74 -5.72 0.41 7.66
CA MET A 74 -4.59 -0.53 7.76
C MET A 74 -5.03 -1.96 7.41
N ASP A 75 -6.08 -2.46 8.05
CA ASP A 75 -6.58 -3.82 7.86
C ASP A 75 -6.99 -4.06 6.41
N ALA A 76 -7.70 -3.11 5.79
CA ALA A 76 -8.10 -3.20 4.39
C ALA A 76 -6.92 -3.20 3.42
N LEU A 77 -5.89 -2.39 3.67
CA LEU A 77 -4.68 -2.34 2.84
C LEU A 77 -3.87 -3.62 2.96
N LEU A 78 -3.70 -4.15 4.18
CA LEU A 78 -3.03 -5.42 4.41
C LEU A 78 -3.78 -6.57 3.72
N ALA A 79 -5.11 -6.60 3.80
CA ALA A 79 -5.94 -7.58 3.12
C ALA A 79 -5.79 -7.50 1.59
N LEU A 80 -5.78 -6.29 1.02
CA LEU A 80 -5.57 -6.10 -0.43
C LEU A 80 -4.20 -6.62 -0.88
N ILE A 81 -3.15 -6.38 -0.11
CA ILE A 81 -1.79 -6.85 -0.41
C ILE A 81 -1.72 -8.38 -0.29
N ALA A 82 -2.31 -8.95 0.77
CA ALA A 82 -2.37 -10.40 0.99
C ALA A 82 -3.16 -11.13 -0.12
N ASP A 83 -4.23 -10.50 -0.63
CA ASP A 83 -5.00 -10.97 -1.80
C ASP A 83 -4.26 -10.76 -3.13
N LYS A 84 -2.98 -10.36 -3.11
CA LYS A 84 -2.16 -10.09 -4.29
C LYS A 84 -2.82 -9.09 -5.24
N PHE A 85 -3.51 -8.08 -4.67
CA PHE A 85 -4.31 -7.12 -5.44
C PHE A 85 -5.36 -7.78 -6.34
N GLY A 86 -5.83 -8.99 -6.02
CA GLY A 86 -6.75 -9.79 -6.83
C GLY A 86 -6.17 -10.23 -8.18
N GLU A 87 -4.85 -10.44 -8.28
CA GLU A 87 -4.17 -10.83 -9.53
C GLU A 87 -3.97 -12.34 -9.70
N GLY A 88 -4.40 -13.17 -8.74
CA GLY A 88 -4.37 -14.64 -8.84
C GLY A 88 -2.97 -15.27 -8.74
N GLU A 89 -1.91 -14.54 -9.09
CA GLU A 89 -0.50 -14.98 -9.04
C GLU A 89 0.48 -13.91 -8.56
#